data_AF-A0A6P2DD99-F1
#
_entry.id   AF-A0A6P2DD99-F1
#
_cell.length_a   1.000
_cell.length_b   1.000
_cell.length_c   1.000
_cell.angle_alpha   90.00
_cell.angle_beta   90.00
_cell.angle_gamma   90.00
#
_symmetry.space_group_name_H-M   'P 1'
#
loop_
_entity.id
_entity.type
_entity.pdbx_description
1 polymer ?
#
loop_
_entity_poly.entity_id
_entity_poly.type
_entity_poly.pdbx_seq_one_letter_code
_entity_poly.pdbx_strand_id
1 'polypeptide(L)'
;MSKYDGQIVLGFKQPGATGIEIENWVRELNVKFLTSNATSRARGHFEVLRSNDSFGLKAVMNRLAPLFSDRSNIRIYLVGHGGWKHKTLGGEYSNYFITWMFSGSFLKNATNIGVVNLMACELGVGPTSSGGMSDLGVHSTNSFASEFHRKLKEKAGIATTVHAYPTEVKVRYGGMKSQFDPKLGADRRMYKKHIYYWSGDQQMFRGADYTADQRPE
;
A
#
# COMPACT_ATOMS: atom_id res chain seq x y z
N MET A 1 -2.83 -16.89 -13.89
CA MET A 1 -2.96 -17.24 -12.45
C MET A 1 -2.58 -16.02 -11.61
N SER A 2 -3.23 -15.76 -10.47
CA SER A 2 -2.86 -14.63 -9.60
C SER A 2 -1.47 -14.84 -8.99
N LYS A 3 -0.60 -13.83 -9.06
CA LYS A 3 0.73 -13.83 -8.41
C LYS A 3 0.65 -13.97 -6.88
N TYR A 4 -0.49 -13.60 -6.29
CA TYR A 4 -0.72 -13.56 -4.83
C TYR A 4 -1.87 -14.50 -4.48
N ASP A 5 -1.71 -15.24 -3.38
CA ASP A 5 -2.69 -16.19 -2.87
C ASP A 5 -3.54 -15.61 -1.72
N GLY A 6 -3.22 -14.41 -1.24
CA GLY A 6 -4.02 -13.62 -0.30
C GLY A 6 -3.97 -12.11 -0.60
N GLN A 7 -5.08 -11.41 -0.39
CA GLN A 7 -5.14 -9.95 -0.54
C GLN A 7 -5.90 -9.31 0.63
N ILE A 8 -5.42 -8.17 1.12
CA ILE A 8 -6.05 -7.43 2.23
C ILE A 8 -6.12 -5.96 1.84
N VAL A 9 -7.25 -5.31 2.10
CA VAL A 9 -7.44 -3.86 1.92
C VAL A 9 -7.90 -3.23 3.21
N LEU A 10 -7.11 -2.29 3.73
CA LEU A 10 -7.42 -1.56 4.95
C LEU A 10 -7.50 -0.07 4.62
N GLY A 11 -8.67 0.52 4.82
CA GLY A 11 -8.93 1.95 4.68
C GLY A 11 -8.72 2.68 6.00
N PHE A 12 -8.12 3.87 5.95
CA PHE A 12 -7.82 4.71 7.10
C PHE A 12 -8.39 6.12 6.86
N LYS A 13 -9.38 6.49 7.66
CA LYS A 13 -9.97 7.82 7.65
C LYS A 13 -9.16 8.74 8.56
N GLN A 14 -8.78 9.91 8.04
CA GLN A 14 -8.22 10.99 8.84
C GLN A 14 -9.28 11.54 9.81
N PRO A 15 -8.91 11.99 11.03
CA PRO A 15 -9.86 12.63 11.93
C PRO A 15 -10.53 13.82 11.24
N GLY A 16 -11.85 13.91 11.33
CA GLY A 16 -12.63 15.01 10.75
C GLY A 16 -12.91 14.92 9.24
N ALA A 17 -12.37 13.93 8.52
CA ALA A 17 -12.72 13.69 7.12
C ALA A 17 -14.02 12.87 7.00
N THR A 18 -14.86 13.19 6.01
CA THR A 18 -16.14 12.47 5.76
C THR A 18 -15.92 11.00 5.41
N GLY A 19 -14.72 10.61 4.98
CA GLY A 19 -14.30 9.22 4.80
C GLY A 19 -15.00 8.44 3.69
N ILE A 20 -16.00 9.04 3.04
CA ILE A 20 -16.77 8.49 1.91
C ILE A 20 -15.84 8.12 0.75
N GLU A 21 -14.82 8.95 0.50
CA GLU A 21 -13.84 8.67 -0.56
C GLU A 21 -13.04 7.39 -0.28
N ILE A 22 -12.56 7.21 0.94
CA ILE A 22 -11.80 6.01 1.33
C ILE A 22 -12.67 4.75 1.26
N GLU A 23 -13.94 4.84 1.70
CA GLU A 23 -14.91 3.75 1.56
C GLU A 23 -15.13 3.37 0.09
N ASN A 24 -15.31 4.36 -0.78
CA ASN A 24 -15.43 4.14 -2.21
C ASN A 24 -14.17 3.48 -2.79
N TRP A 25 -12.97 3.93 -2.42
CA TRP A 25 -11.71 3.34 -2.90
C TRP A 25 -11.54 1.89 -2.45
N VAL A 26 -11.87 1.58 -1.19
CA VAL A 26 -11.86 0.20 -0.68
C VAL A 26 -12.86 -0.66 -1.44
N ARG A 27 -14.08 -0.15 -1.71
CA ARG A 27 -15.09 -0.85 -2.50
C ARG A 27 -14.62 -1.12 -3.93
N GLU A 28 -14.04 -0.14 -4.61
CA GLU A 28 -13.57 -0.32 -5.99
C GLU A 28 -12.41 -1.32 -6.08
N LEU A 29 -11.50 -1.32 -5.10
CA LEU A 29 -10.47 -2.35 -5.00
C LEU A 29 -11.09 -3.73 -4.75
N ASN A 30 -12.16 -3.82 -3.95
CA ASN A 30 -12.88 -5.08 -3.72
C ASN A 30 -13.51 -5.63 -5.01
N VAL A 31 -14.26 -4.79 -5.73
CA VAL A 31 -14.89 -5.17 -7.00
C VAL A 31 -13.85 -5.72 -7.97
N LYS A 32 -12.67 -5.08 -8.07
CA LYS A 32 -11.57 -5.57 -8.89
C LYS A 32 -11.12 -6.99 -8.53
N PHE A 33 -11.03 -7.30 -7.24
CA PHE A 33 -10.59 -8.63 -6.80
C PHE A 33 -11.66 -9.68 -7.04
N LEU A 34 -12.93 -9.37 -6.80
CA LEU A 34 -14.05 -10.28 -7.04
C LEU A 34 -14.24 -10.59 -8.53
N THR A 35 -13.97 -9.62 -9.40
CA THR A 35 -14.13 -9.75 -10.86
C THR A 35 -12.89 -10.30 -11.57
N SER A 36 -11.72 -10.28 -10.92
CA SER A 36 -10.55 -10.94 -11.46
C SER A 36 -10.71 -12.46 -11.36
N ASN A 37 -10.45 -13.20 -12.46
CA ASN A 37 -10.40 -14.67 -12.51
C ASN A 37 -9.32 -15.31 -11.60
N ALA A 38 -8.79 -14.55 -10.64
CA ALA A 38 -8.04 -15.05 -9.51
C ALA A 38 -8.99 -15.91 -8.67
N THR A 39 -9.02 -17.21 -8.99
CA THR A 39 -9.58 -18.32 -8.21
C THR A 39 -9.99 -17.92 -6.79
N SER A 40 -11.25 -18.18 -6.46
CA SER A 40 -11.99 -18.18 -5.17
C SER A 40 -11.24 -18.36 -3.84
N ARG A 41 -9.93 -18.62 -3.86
CA ARG A 41 -9.00 -18.77 -2.74
C ARG A 41 -8.39 -17.43 -2.27
N ALA A 42 -8.24 -16.42 -3.13
CA ALA A 42 -7.75 -15.10 -2.72
C ALA A 42 -8.91 -14.22 -2.21
N ARG A 43 -9.55 -14.65 -1.11
CA ARG A 43 -10.62 -13.84 -0.49
C ARG A 43 -10.00 -12.56 0.08
N GLY A 44 -10.31 -11.44 -0.56
CA GLY A 44 -9.97 -10.13 -0.04
C GLY A 44 -10.68 -9.90 1.30
N HIS A 45 -9.99 -9.35 2.29
CA HIS A 45 -10.65 -8.73 3.44
C HIS A 45 -10.62 -7.22 3.31
N PHE A 46 -11.72 -6.57 3.69
CA PHE A 46 -11.93 -5.14 3.48
C PHE A 46 -12.46 -4.51 4.77
N GLU A 47 -11.79 -3.46 5.21
CA GLU A 47 -12.22 -2.71 6.38
C GLU A 47 -11.92 -1.24 6.20
N VAL A 48 -12.78 -0.38 6.74
CA VAL A 48 -12.50 1.04 6.85
C VAL A 48 -12.47 1.41 8.32
N LEU A 49 -11.29 1.82 8.77
CA LEU A 49 -10.98 2.13 10.15
C LEU A 49 -10.87 3.65 10.33
N ARG A 50 -11.24 4.10 11.53
CA ARG A 50 -10.95 5.47 11.96
C ARG A 50 -9.52 5.50 12.51
N SER A 51 -8.75 6.54 12.16
CA SER A 51 -7.48 6.87 12.83
C SER A 51 -7.68 6.91 14.35
N ASN A 52 -6.69 6.44 15.12
CA ASN A 52 -6.72 6.26 16.58
C ASN A 52 -7.63 5.15 17.16
N ASP A 53 -8.35 4.35 16.38
CA ASP A 53 -9.08 3.19 16.89
C ASP A 53 -8.19 1.93 16.99
N SER A 54 -7.28 1.95 17.95
CA SER A 54 -6.34 0.84 18.19
C SER A 54 -7.05 -0.46 18.60
N PHE A 55 -8.21 -0.36 19.25
CA PHE A 55 -9.03 -1.52 19.63
C PHE A 55 -9.72 -2.16 18.44
N GLY A 56 -10.39 -1.35 17.61
CA GLY A 56 -11.00 -1.80 16.36
C GLY A 56 -9.97 -2.47 15.47
N LEU A 57 -8.84 -1.82 15.23
CA LEU A 57 -7.78 -2.38 14.39
C LEU A 57 -7.21 -3.70 14.93
N LYS A 58 -6.97 -3.83 16.24
CA LYS A 58 -6.53 -5.12 16.83
C LYS A 58 -7.56 -6.23 16.63
N ALA A 59 -8.85 -5.93 16.80
CA ALA A 59 -9.93 -6.89 16.58
C ALA A 59 -9.98 -7.36 15.11
N VAL A 60 -9.80 -6.43 14.17
CA VAL A 60 -9.67 -6.75 12.74
C VAL A 60 -8.52 -7.69 12.50
N MET A 61 -7.31 -7.33 12.94
CA MET A 61 -6.11 -8.15 12.69
C MET A 61 -6.25 -9.57 13.27
N ASN A 62 -6.83 -9.71 14.47
CA ASN A 62 -7.11 -11.02 15.06
C ASN A 62 -8.09 -11.85 14.23
N ARG A 63 -9.11 -11.21 13.64
CA ARG A 63 -10.05 -11.87 12.73
C ARG A 63 -9.39 -12.29 11.42
N LEU A 64 -8.41 -11.53 10.94
CA LEU A 64 -7.68 -11.85 9.69
C LEU A 64 -6.65 -12.95 9.86
N ALA A 65 -6.07 -13.10 11.05
CA ALA A 65 -4.98 -14.02 11.30
C ALA A 65 -5.23 -15.44 10.79
N PRO A 66 -6.36 -16.09 11.13
CA PRO A 66 -6.65 -17.43 10.65
C PRO A 66 -7.00 -17.50 9.16
N LEU A 67 -7.46 -16.41 8.54
CA LEU A 67 -7.83 -16.39 7.11
C LEU A 67 -6.62 -16.38 6.18
N PHE A 68 -5.48 -15.93 6.69
CA PHE A 68 -4.26 -15.74 5.92
C PHE A 68 -3.07 -16.57 6.44
N SER A 69 -3.28 -17.42 7.45
CA SER A 69 -2.20 -18.21 8.08
C SER A 69 -1.59 -19.28 7.18
N ASP A 70 -2.33 -19.75 6.18
CA ASP A 70 -1.90 -20.77 5.20
C ASP A 70 -1.36 -20.17 3.89
N ARG A 71 -1.32 -18.83 3.79
CA ARG A 71 -0.96 -18.12 2.56
C ARG A 71 0.53 -17.85 2.51
N SER A 72 1.16 -18.13 1.37
CA SER A 72 2.59 -17.96 1.14
C SER A 72 2.96 -16.65 0.46
N ASN A 73 2.00 -15.91 -0.11
CA ASN A 73 2.27 -14.63 -0.77
C ASN A 73 1.08 -13.66 -0.71
N ILE A 74 1.05 -12.87 0.37
CA ILE A 74 -0.01 -11.92 0.66
C ILE A 74 0.33 -10.54 0.07
N ARG A 75 -0.69 -9.90 -0.52
CA ARG A 75 -0.66 -8.48 -0.88
C ARG A 75 -1.54 -7.66 0.05
N ILE A 76 -0.99 -6.59 0.61
CA ILE A 76 -1.74 -5.65 1.45
C ILE A 76 -1.92 -4.32 0.69
N TYR A 77 -3.08 -3.69 0.83
CA TYR A 77 -3.38 -2.34 0.41
C TYR A 77 -3.71 -1.51 1.64
N LEU A 78 -2.93 -0.46 1.90
CA LEU A 78 -3.25 0.55 2.92
C LEU A 78 -3.78 1.77 2.18
N VAL A 79 -5.06 2.09 2.38
CA VAL A 79 -5.81 3.10 1.63
C VAL A 79 -6.10 4.27 2.54
N GLY A 80 -5.77 5.49 2.14
CA GLY A 80 -5.96 6.66 2.99
C GLY A 80 -5.53 7.95 2.30
N HIS A 81 -5.72 9.08 2.98
CA HIS A 81 -5.10 10.34 2.56
C HIS A 81 -3.63 10.35 2.94
N GLY A 82 -2.77 10.83 2.05
CA GLY A 82 -1.35 11.01 2.35
C GLY A 82 -1.07 12.44 2.78
N GLY A 83 -0.36 12.60 3.89
CA GLY A 83 0.14 13.88 4.36
C GLY A 83 1.65 13.96 4.17
N TRP A 84 2.13 14.25 2.95
CA TRP A 84 3.57 14.19 2.63
C TRP A 84 4.43 15.07 3.56
N LYS A 85 3.97 16.29 3.88
CA LYS A 85 4.66 17.24 4.78
C LYS A 85 4.91 16.64 6.16
N HIS A 86 3.95 15.85 6.64
CA HIS A 86 3.98 15.23 7.97
C HIS A 86 4.38 13.76 7.91
N LYS A 87 4.58 13.19 6.71
CA LYS A 87 4.80 11.76 6.49
C LYS A 87 3.76 10.93 7.24
N THR A 88 2.50 11.12 6.88
CA THR A 88 1.38 10.38 7.47
C THR A 88 0.49 9.73 6.42
N LEU A 89 -0.10 8.58 6.76
CA LEU A 89 -1.19 7.94 6.02
C LEU A 89 -2.43 7.96 6.91
N GLY A 90 -3.54 8.52 6.43
CA GLY A 90 -4.77 8.65 7.23
C GLY A 90 -4.58 9.47 8.51
N GLY A 91 -3.60 10.38 8.54
CA GLY A 91 -3.23 11.15 9.74
C GLY A 91 -2.20 10.47 10.65
N GLU A 92 -1.78 9.24 10.35
CA GLU A 92 -0.95 8.43 11.23
C GLU A 92 0.47 8.22 10.69
N TYR A 93 1.46 8.16 11.58
CA TYR A 93 2.87 7.93 11.22
C TYR A 93 3.16 6.46 10.89
N SER A 94 4.28 6.19 10.22
CA SER A 94 4.68 4.82 9.88
C SER A 94 4.75 3.88 11.12
N ASN A 95 5.23 4.38 12.26
CA ASN A 95 5.28 3.64 13.53
C ASN A 95 3.91 3.17 13.98
N TYR A 96 2.86 3.94 13.63
CA TYR A 96 1.50 3.53 13.88
C TYR A 96 1.35 2.16 13.23
N PHE A 97 1.31 2.12 11.91
CA PHE A 97 1.03 0.93 11.09
C PHE A 97 1.82 -0.33 11.48
N ILE A 98 3.10 -0.16 11.79
CA ILE A 98 3.97 -1.23 12.28
C ILE A 98 3.41 -1.78 13.60
N THR A 99 3.20 -0.95 14.60
CA THR A 99 2.72 -1.39 15.91
C THR A 99 1.46 -2.27 15.81
N TRP A 100 0.49 -2.00 14.93
CA TRP A 100 -0.71 -2.84 14.79
C TRP A 100 -0.49 -4.09 13.97
N MET A 101 0.18 -3.95 12.83
CA MET A 101 0.51 -5.11 12.02
C MET A 101 1.17 -6.18 12.90
N PHE A 102 2.00 -5.74 13.86
CA PHE A 102 2.84 -6.62 14.68
C PHE A 102 2.40 -6.77 16.15
N SER A 103 1.30 -6.15 16.62
CA SER A 103 0.82 -6.29 18.02
C SER A 103 -0.22 -7.41 18.22
N GLY A 104 -0.32 -8.35 17.28
CA GLY A 104 -1.24 -9.49 17.35
C GLY A 104 -0.65 -10.76 16.74
N SER A 105 -1.35 -11.88 16.94
CA SER A 105 -1.01 -13.20 16.36
C SER A 105 -1.03 -13.22 14.83
N PHE A 106 -1.57 -12.19 14.19
CA PHE A 106 -1.65 -12.02 12.73
C PHE A 106 -0.31 -12.29 12.03
N LEU A 107 0.81 -11.81 12.58
CA LEU A 107 2.11 -11.90 11.91
C LEU A 107 3.10 -12.89 12.51
N LYS A 108 2.75 -13.65 13.57
CA LYS A 108 3.59 -14.80 13.96
C LYS A 108 3.76 -15.80 12.81
N ASN A 109 2.82 -15.83 11.86
CA ASN A 109 2.81 -16.73 10.70
C ASN A 109 2.94 -16.02 9.35
N ALA A 110 3.13 -14.69 9.32
CA ALA A 110 3.01 -13.91 8.08
C ALA A 110 4.31 -13.23 7.66
N THR A 111 5.40 -13.98 7.74
CA THR A 111 6.62 -13.75 6.93
C THR A 111 6.33 -13.72 5.42
N ASN A 112 5.11 -14.04 5.03
CA ASN A 112 4.63 -14.25 3.67
C ASN A 112 4.02 -12.99 3.03
N ILE A 113 4.27 -11.78 3.56
CA ILE A 113 3.83 -10.54 2.90
C ILE A 113 4.75 -10.27 1.71
N GLY A 114 4.29 -10.53 0.50
CA GLY A 114 5.07 -10.26 -0.71
C GLY A 114 5.06 -8.80 -1.14
N VAL A 115 3.96 -8.08 -0.91
CA VAL A 115 3.90 -6.63 -1.22
C VAL A 115 2.91 -5.86 -0.36
N VAL A 116 3.27 -4.63 -0.01
CA VAL A 116 2.37 -3.62 0.56
C VAL A 116 2.20 -2.47 -0.42
N ASN A 117 0.97 -2.16 -0.82
CA ASN A 117 0.63 -1.02 -1.66
C ASN A 117 0.07 0.11 -0.80
N LEU A 118 0.77 1.23 -0.74
CA LEU A 118 0.32 2.45 -0.09
C LEU A 118 -0.54 3.24 -1.09
N MET A 119 -1.86 3.11 -0.98
CA MET A 119 -2.86 3.79 -1.81
C MET A 119 -3.21 5.15 -1.21
N ALA A 120 -2.27 6.07 -1.29
CA ALA A 120 -2.38 7.42 -0.75
C ALA A 120 -1.47 8.38 -1.55
N CYS A 121 -1.91 9.63 -1.65
CA CYS A 121 -1.21 10.68 -2.40
C CYS A 121 0.18 10.95 -1.79
N GLU A 122 1.19 11.11 -2.66
CA GLU A 122 2.48 11.72 -2.31
C GLU A 122 3.29 11.03 -1.19
N LEU A 123 2.97 9.79 -0.83
CA LEU A 123 3.73 9.03 0.18
C LEU A 123 5.08 8.52 -0.33
N GLY A 124 5.26 8.52 -1.65
CA GLY A 124 6.52 8.19 -2.30
C GLY A 124 7.47 9.38 -2.46
N VAL A 125 7.09 10.62 -2.12
CA VAL A 125 7.91 11.81 -2.40
C VAL A 125 9.28 11.69 -1.72
N GLY A 126 10.30 11.46 -2.53
CA GLY A 126 11.73 11.53 -2.22
C GLY A 126 12.41 12.43 -3.26
N PRO A 127 13.73 12.68 -3.18
CA PRO A 127 14.42 13.56 -4.11
C PRO A 127 14.09 13.15 -5.54
N THR A 128 13.59 14.12 -6.28
CA THR A 128 13.27 14.01 -7.69
C THR A 128 14.57 13.77 -8.45
N SER A 129 14.95 12.51 -8.68
CA SER A 129 15.85 12.21 -9.78
C SER A 129 15.04 12.29 -11.07
N SER A 130 14.99 13.50 -11.62
CA SER A 130 14.73 13.72 -13.04
C SER A 130 15.89 13.10 -13.82
N GLY A 131 15.90 11.77 -13.96
CA GLY A 131 16.96 11.06 -14.67
C GLY A 131 17.11 9.62 -14.21
N GLY A 132 16.79 8.69 -15.11
CA GLY A 132 17.27 7.31 -15.08
C GLY A 132 16.51 6.34 -14.18
N MET A 133 16.08 5.23 -14.78
CA MET A 133 15.49 4.05 -14.13
C MET A 133 16.54 3.21 -13.38
N SER A 134 17.52 3.83 -12.71
CA SER A 134 18.53 3.08 -11.97
C SER A 134 18.10 2.88 -10.52
N ASP A 135 18.26 1.67 -10.01
CA ASP A 135 18.06 1.35 -8.60
C ASP A 135 19.00 2.22 -7.74
N LEU A 136 18.44 3.08 -6.88
CA LEU A 136 19.20 3.94 -5.98
C LEU A 136 19.16 3.39 -4.56
N GLY A 137 20.26 3.54 -3.82
CA GLY A 137 20.25 3.35 -2.37
C GLY A 137 19.28 4.33 -1.69
N VAL A 138 18.44 3.83 -0.79
CA VAL A 138 17.32 4.57 -0.19
C VAL A 138 17.75 5.70 0.77
N HIS A 139 19.04 5.78 1.12
CA HIS A 139 19.61 6.87 1.94
C HIS A 139 19.26 8.29 1.43
N SER A 140 18.83 8.40 0.17
CA SER A 140 18.35 9.63 -0.45
C SER A 140 16.87 9.97 -0.18
N THR A 141 15.99 9.02 0.18
CA THR A 141 14.54 9.27 0.23
C THR A 141 14.00 9.41 1.66
N ASN A 142 13.66 10.65 2.04
CA ASN A 142 13.03 10.98 3.32
C ASN A 142 11.49 10.96 3.24
N SER A 143 10.90 9.84 2.78
CA SER A 143 9.47 9.68 2.54
C SER A 143 8.78 8.79 3.60
N PHE A 144 7.45 8.87 3.72
CA PHE A 144 6.70 7.91 4.54
C PHE A 144 6.97 6.47 4.11
N ALA A 145 6.97 6.21 2.80
CA ALA A 145 7.14 4.86 2.26
C ALA A 145 8.52 4.27 2.57
N SER A 146 9.58 5.10 2.47
CA SER A 146 10.95 4.73 2.84
C SER A 146 11.04 4.35 4.30
N GLU A 147 10.51 5.19 5.20
CA GLU A 147 10.52 4.97 6.64
C GLU A 147 9.69 3.74 7.04
N PHE A 148 8.51 3.58 6.43
CA PHE A 148 7.64 2.44 6.65
C PHE A 148 8.29 1.12 6.20
N HIS A 149 8.88 1.08 5.00
CA HIS A 149 9.58 -0.09 4.47
C HIS A 149 10.77 -0.51 5.34
N ARG A 150 11.55 0.46 5.82
CA ARG A 150 12.66 0.21 6.74
C ARG A 150 12.20 -0.42 8.04
N LYS A 151 11.16 0.16 8.67
CA LYS A 151 10.62 -0.33 9.94
C LYS A 151 9.97 -1.71 9.83
N LEU A 152 9.41 -2.07 8.68
CA LEU A 152 8.92 -3.44 8.44
C LEU A 152 10.04 -4.49 8.61
N LYS A 153 11.25 -4.23 8.13
CA LYS A 153 12.39 -5.12 8.35
C LYS A 153 12.92 -5.01 9.78
N GLU A 154 13.26 -3.80 10.22
CA GLU A 154 13.96 -3.56 11.50
C GLU A 154 13.14 -3.95 12.74
N LYS A 155 11.85 -3.61 12.76
CA LYS A 155 11.00 -3.82 13.95
C LYS A 155 10.19 -5.11 13.91
N ALA A 156 10.08 -5.69 12.72
CA ALA A 156 9.08 -6.68 12.41
C ALA A 156 9.62 -7.91 11.67
N GLY A 157 10.89 -7.87 11.22
CA GLY A 157 11.51 -8.99 10.51
C GLY A 157 10.92 -9.26 9.14
N ILE A 158 10.12 -8.34 8.56
CA ILE A 158 9.47 -8.52 7.26
C ILE A 158 10.28 -7.84 6.17
N ALA A 159 10.93 -8.66 5.33
CA ALA A 159 11.51 -8.24 4.06
C ALA A 159 10.44 -8.36 2.95
N THR A 160 9.83 -7.25 2.57
CA THR A 160 8.78 -7.20 1.54
C THR A 160 9.05 -6.09 0.54
N THR A 161 8.23 -6.00 -0.51
CA THR A 161 8.22 -4.84 -1.42
C THR A 161 7.16 -3.83 -0.96
N VAL A 162 7.48 -2.54 -0.95
CA VAL A 162 6.51 -1.47 -0.71
C VAL A 162 6.33 -0.64 -1.98
N HIS A 163 5.09 -0.49 -2.44
CA HIS A 163 4.72 0.42 -3.52
C HIS A 163 4.11 1.70 -2.95
N ALA A 164 4.53 2.86 -3.43
CA ALA A 164 3.98 4.16 -3.04
C ALA A 164 3.82 5.08 -4.26
N TYR A 165 2.92 6.06 -4.15
CA TYR A 165 2.67 7.01 -5.22
C TYR A 165 3.37 8.34 -4.91
N PRO A 166 4.21 8.86 -5.82
CA PRO A 166 4.88 10.15 -5.62
C PRO A 166 3.99 11.35 -5.91
N THR A 167 2.79 11.14 -6.45
CA THR A 167 1.84 12.19 -6.79
C THR A 167 0.44 11.83 -6.27
N GLU A 168 -0.54 12.68 -6.56
CA GLU A 168 -1.95 12.37 -6.33
C GLU A 168 -2.34 11.04 -7.01
N VAL A 169 -3.10 10.23 -6.29
CA VAL A 169 -3.66 8.98 -6.78
C VAL A 169 -5.12 8.89 -6.35
N LYS A 170 -5.97 8.40 -7.24
CA LYS A 170 -7.37 8.06 -6.97
C LYS A 170 -7.64 6.62 -7.35
N VAL A 171 -8.63 6.02 -6.72
CA VAL A 171 -9.17 4.74 -7.16
C VAL A 171 -10.52 5.00 -7.82
N ARG A 172 -10.66 4.56 -9.07
CA ARG A 172 -11.85 4.67 -9.91
C ARG A 172 -12.45 3.29 -10.16
N TYR A 173 -13.57 3.28 -10.89
CA TYR A 173 -14.35 2.11 -11.25
C TYR A 173 -13.48 0.89 -11.61
N GLY A 174 -13.77 -0.24 -10.96
CA GLY A 174 -13.05 -1.50 -11.18
C GLY A 174 -11.62 -1.50 -10.61
N GLY A 175 -11.37 -0.70 -9.57
CA GLY A 175 -10.08 -0.62 -8.87
C GLY A 175 -8.95 -0.05 -9.74
N MET A 176 -9.31 0.75 -10.75
CA MET A 176 -8.33 1.45 -11.58
C MET A 176 -7.69 2.57 -10.76
N LYS A 177 -6.37 2.58 -10.72
CA LYS A 177 -5.61 3.68 -10.12
C LYS A 177 -5.49 4.78 -11.16
N SER A 178 -5.82 6.02 -10.80
CA SER A 178 -5.81 7.16 -11.70
C SER A 178 -5.14 8.38 -11.07
N GLN A 179 -4.75 9.33 -11.91
CA GLN A 179 -4.22 10.64 -11.53
C GLN A 179 -4.91 11.69 -12.41
N PHE A 180 -5.24 12.84 -11.83
CA PHE A 180 -5.76 13.96 -12.61
C PHE A 180 -4.67 14.51 -13.54
N ASP A 181 -4.97 14.64 -14.82
CA ASP A 181 -4.09 15.28 -15.80
C ASP A 181 -4.67 16.66 -16.14
N PRO A 182 -4.06 17.76 -15.64
CA PRO A 182 -4.56 19.11 -15.91
C PRO A 182 -4.59 19.45 -17.40
N LYS A 183 -3.72 18.84 -18.22
CA LYS A 183 -3.69 19.09 -19.67
C LYS A 183 -4.88 18.46 -20.38
N LEU A 184 -5.42 17.37 -19.83
CA LEU A 184 -6.58 16.67 -20.38
C LEU A 184 -7.89 17.08 -19.71
N GLY A 185 -7.82 17.82 -18.59
CA GLY A 185 -9.00 18.14 -17.77
C GLY A 185 -9.71 16.89 -17.24
N ALA A 186 -9.02 15.76 -17.16
CA ALA A 186 -9.61 14.46 -16.87
C ALA A 186 -8.65 13.56 -16.08
N ASP A 187 -9.20 12.54 -15.42
CA ASP A 187 -8.38 11.49 -14.82
C ASP A 187 -7.84 10.57 -15.90
N ARG A 188 -6.52 10.36 -15.87
CA ARG A 188 -5.86 9.29 -16.65
C ARG A 188 -5.46 8.16 -15.72
N ARG A 189 -5.26 6.97 -16.29
CA ARG A 189 -4.70 5.84 -15.52
C ARG A 189 -3.33 6.23 -14.96
N MET A 190 -3.09 5.85 -13.71
CA MET A 190 -1.86 6.14 -12.99
C MET A 190 -0.83 5.05 -13.30
N TYR A 191 0.31 5.47 -13.82
CA TYR A 191 1.40 4.57 -14.18
C TYR A 191 2.70 4.80 -13.41
N LYS A 192 2.76 5.88 -12.63
CA LYS A 192 3.92 6.22 -11.81
C LYS A 192 3.79 5.59 -10.45
N LYS A 193 4.81 4.86 -10.01
CA LYS A 193 4.93 4.40 -8.62
C LYS A 193 6.39 4.31 -8.23
N HIS A 194 6.64 4.49 -6.95
CA HIS A 194 7.92 4.19 -6.33
C HIS A 194 7.88 2.79 -5.73
N ILE A 195 8.93 2.02 -5.96
CA ILE A 195 9.08 0.65 -5.47
C ILE A 195 10.27 0.62 -4.53
N TYR A 196 10.01 0.29 -3.27
CA TYR A 196 11.01 0.06 -2.23
C TYR A 196 11.15 -1.45 -2.02
N TYR A 197 12.38 -1.95 -1.98
CA TYR A 197 12.66 -3.38 -1.83
C TYR A 197 14.02 -3.57 -1.14
N TRP A 198 14.38 -4.82 -0.84
CA TRP A 198 15.65 -5.19 -0.24
C TRP A 198 16.53 -5.90 -1.26
N SER A 199 17.81 -5.51 -1.36
CA SER A 199 18.87 -6.25 -2.05
C SER A 199 19.89 -6.67 -1.01
N GLY A 200 19.78 -7.92 -0.55
CA GLY A 200 20.47 -8.36 0.68
C GLY A 200 20.03 -7.50 1.87
N ASP A 201 20.99 -6.85 2.51
CA ASP A 201 20.73 -5.95 3.65
C ASP A 201 20.49 -4.49 3.29
N GLN A 202 20.65 -4.13 2.01
CA GLN A 202 20.49 -2.76 1.56
C GLN A 202 19.05 -2.47 1.16
N GLN A 203 18.55 -1.33 1.64
CA GLN A 203 17.26 -0.79 1.23
C GLN A 203 17.41 -0.09 -0.12
N MET A 204 16.66 -0.55 -1.10
CA MET A 204 16.71 -0.09 -2.49
C MET A 204 15.42 0.60 -2.90
N PHE A 205 15.53 1.51 -3.86
CA PHE A 205 14.43 2.27 -4.42
C PHE A 205 14.56 2.35 -5.94
N ARG A 206 13.41 2.28 -6.61
CA ARG A 206 13.29 2.63 -8.02
C ARG A 206 11.98 3.32 -8.34
N GLY A 207 12.04 4.31 -9.23
CA GLY A 207 10.87 4.83 -9.91
C GLY A 207 10.45 3.86 -11.02
N ALA A 208 9.15 3.56 -11.08
CA ALA A 208 8.54 2.87 -12.21
C ALA A 208 7.53 3.81 -12.86
N ASP A 209 7.76 4.13 -14.13
CA ASP A 209 6.85 4.86 -14.99
C ASP A 209 6.44 3.92 -16.12
N TYR A 210 5.29 3.28 -16.00
CA TYR A 210 4.82 2.40 -17.06
C TYR A 210 4.17 3.25 -18.15
N THR A 211 4.59 3.11 -19.40
CA THR A 211 3.72 3.56 -20.49
C THR A 211 2.52 2.60 -20.59
N ALA A 212 1.43 3.01 -21.26
CA ALA A 212 0.24 2.17 -21.43
C ALA A 212 0.55 0.77 -22.03
N ASP A 213 1.69 0.66 -22.71
CA ASP A 213 2.16 -0.51 -23.45
C ASP A 213 3.21 -1.35 -22.68
N GLN A 214 3.82 -0.84 -21.60
CA GLN A 214 4.88 -1.52 -20.85
C GLN A 214 4.40 -2.24 -19.59
N ARG A 215 3.22 -2.86 -19.65
CA ARG A 215 2.58 -3.53 -18.51
C ARG A 215 3.40 -4.74 -18.05
N PRO A 216 3.79 -4.84 -16.77
CA PRO A 216 4.01 -6.13 -16.14
C PRO A 216 2.66 -6.67 -15.69
N GLU A 217 2.33 -7.89 -16.10
CA GLU A 217 1.16 -8.64 -15.61
C GLU A 217 1.16 -8.84 -14.08
#